data_AF-A0A656QDW0-F1
#
_entry.id   AF-A0A656QDW0-F1
#
_cell.length_a   1.000
_cell.length_b   1.000
_cell.length_c   1.000
_cell.angle_alpha   90.00
_cell.angle_beta   90.00
_cell.angle_gamma   90.00
#
_symmetry.space_group_name_H-M   'P 1'
#
loop_
_entity.id
_entity.type
_entity.pdbx_description
1 polymer ?
#
loop_
_entity_poly.entity_id
_entity_poly.type
_entity_poly.pdbx_seq_one_letter_code
_entity_poly.pdbx_strand_id
1 'polypeptide(L)'
;MPDFSNITLVSVTGLNDAHGAALALEFSRRQMPGASALLLSPSAPGNLPPDIRHRAIAPLSFKEYSLFMMFALWRMVETEYVLIVQEDGWLLDASNWTDEFLEYDYIGAPGHLARVDRPEGIYWKKDFSWYGDLENPDSVVIPVLNGGFSLRSRRMLRALVDHPHIRMVVPPPDVSDSEPIAMSWFNDATHEDVQLTCMLRPELEAVGLRFAPLEVAARFGFEHAALSHIGVNLHAVFGMHGSWRRLASIDPPVVRYGATRRHIDEHPLEPPVVKMLEERGYRLEFMPEPA
;
A
#
# COMPACT_ATOMS: atom_id res chain seq x y z
N MET A 1 3.96 21.37 -14.71
CA MET A 1 3.14 20.46 -13.89
C MET A 1 3.41 19.05 -14.39
N PRO A 2 3.49 18.05 -13.50
CA PRO A 2 3.68 16.66 -13.93
C PRO A 2 2.56 16.22 -14.88
N ASP A 3 2.87 15.33 -15.82
CA ASP A 3 1.89 14.71 -16.71
C ASP A 3 1.45 13.37 -16.11
N PHE A 4 0.18 13.27 -15.74
CA PHE A 4 -0.39 12.06 -15.16
C PHE A 4 -1.23 11.25 -16.15
N SER A 5 -1.23 11.61 -17.44
CA SER A 5 -2.08 10.98 -18.47
C SER A 5 -1.78 9.49 -18.71
N ASN A 6 -0.56 9.04 -18.40
CA ASN A 6 -0.16 7.63 -18.48
C ASN A 6 -0.38 6.85 -17.17
N ILE A 7 -1.14 7.41 -16.22
CA ILE A 7 -1.46 6.80 -14.92
C ILE A 7 -2.97 6.59 -14.79
N THR A 8 -3.36 5.39 -14.35
CA THR A 8 -4.71 5.13 -13.82
C THR A 8 -4.64 4.99 -12.30
N LEU A 9 -5.38 5.82 -11.56
CA LEU A 9 -5.63 5.57 -10.15
C LEU A 9 -6.68 4.47 -10.03
N VAL A 10 -6.41 3.45 -9.23
CA VAL A 10 -7.32 2.31 -9.05
C VAL A 10 -7.55 2.03 -7.58
N SER A 11 -8.82 1.87 -7.21
CA SER A 11 -9.19 1.26 -5.94
C SER A 11 -9.90 -0.07 -6.22
N VAL A 12 -9.50 -1.12 -5.51
CA VAL A 12 -10.10 -2.46 -5.60
C VAL A 12 -10.59 -2.85 -4.22
N THR A 13 -11.86 -3.24 -4.11
CA THR A 13 -12.42 -3.77 -2.86
C THR A 13 -13.37 -4.91 -3.16
N GLY A 14 -13.23 -6.00 -2.41
CA GLY A 14 -14.16 -7.13 -2.44
C GLY A 14 -15.41 -6.91 -1.59
N LEU A 15 -15.48 -5.82 -0.83
CA LEU A 15 -16.57 -5.51 0.08
C LEU A 15 -17.73 -4.85 -0.66
N ASN A 16 -18.96 -5.10 -0.20
CA ASN A 16 -20.15 -4.46 -0.76
C ASN A 16 -20.17 -2.95 -0.50
N ASP A 17 -19.64 -2.51 0.65
CA ASP A 17 -19.42 -1.11 0.93
C ASP A 17 -18.08 -0.67 0.36
N ALA A 18 -18.14 0.15 -0.69
CA ALA A 18 -16.98 0.74 -1.36
C ALA A 18 -16.86 2.24 -1.12
N HIS A 19 -17.56 2.80 -0.12
CA HIS A 19 -17.57 4.24 0.13
C HIS A 19 -16.18 4.78 0.50
N GLY A 20 -15.47 4.13 1.42
CA GLY A 20 -14.12 4.53 1.82
C GLY A 20 -13.13 4.50 0.65
N ALA A 21 -13.18 3.42 -0.14
CA ALA A 21 -12.40 3.27 -1.37
C ALA A 21 -12.67 4.40 -2.38
N ALA A 22 -13.94 4.75 -2.59
CA ALA A 22 -14.33 5.85 -3.49
C ALA A 22 -13.86 7.22 -2.98
N LEU A 23 -13.91 7.47 -1.67
CA LEU A 23 -13.40 8.71 -1.06
C LEU A 23 -11.90 8.86 -1.26
N ALA A 24 -11.12 7.82 -0.94
CA ALA A 24 -9.66 7.83 -1.11
C ALA A 24 -9.25 8.02 -2.57
N LEU A 25 -9.95 7.33 -3.48
CA LEU A 25 -9.74 7.44 -4.92
C LEU A 25 -10.05 8.85 -5.43
N GLU A 26 -11.20 9.44 -5.07
CA GLU A 26 -11.56 10.80 -5.50
C GLU A 26 -10.62 11.85 -4.91
N PHE A 27 -10.28 11.74 -3.61
CA PHE A 27 -9.35 12.66 -2.96
C PHE A 27 -8.00 12.69 -3.66
N SER A 28 -7.49 11.52 -4.03
CA SER A 28 -6.20 11.39 -4.72
C SER A 28 -6.30 11.88 -6.17
N ARG A 29 -7.37 11.52 -6.89
CA ARG A 29 -7.59 11.91 -8.29
C ARG A 29 -7.66 13.42 -8.48
N ARG A 30 -8.32 14.16 -7.57
CA ARG A 30 -8.42 15.63 -7.65
C ARG A 30 -7.06 16.33 -7.66
N GLN A 31 -6.03 15.70 -7.09
CA GLN A 31 -4.68 16.24 -7.04
C GLN A 31 -3.82 15.84 -8.25
N MET A 32 -4.28 14.88 -9.07
CA MET A 32 -3.57 14.34 -10.24
C MET A 32 -4.35 14.61 -11.53
N PRO A 33 -4.43 15.87 -11.99
CA PRO A 33 -5.15 16.21 -13.22
C PRO A 33 -4.57 15.47 -14.43
N GLY A 34 -5.44 14.88 -15.24
CA GLY A 34 -5.07 14.08 -16.41
C GLY A 34 -5.03 12.57 -16.16
N ALA A 35 -4.88 12.13 -14.90
CA ALA A 35 -4.97 10.71 -14.57
C ALA A 35 -6.40 10.17 -14.74
N SER A 36 -6.50 8.94 -15.22
CA SER A 36 -7.77 8.20 -15.24
C SER A 36 -8.06 7.63 -13.84
N ALA A 37 -9.33 7.42 -13.50
CA ALA A 37 -9.72 6.77 -12.24
C ALA A 37 -10.68 5.60 -12.47
N LEU A 38 -10.45 4.51 -11.72
CA LEU A 38 -11.23 3.27 -11.81
C LEU A 38 -11.50 2.68 -10.42
N LEU A 39 -12.77 2.49 -10.09
CA LEU A 39 -13.21 1.74 -8.92
C LEU A 39 -13.64 0.33 -9.34
N LEU A 40 -13.03 -0.68 -8.74
CA LEU A 40 -13.38 -2.09 -8.88
C LEU A 40 -14.01 -2.58 -7.58
N SER A 41 -15.32 -2.79 -7.58
CA SER A 41 -16.07 -3.27 -6.41
C SER A 41 -17.33 -4.02 -6.83
N PRO A 42 -17.94 -4.86 -5.96
CA PRO A 42 -19.23 -5.50 -6.24
C PRO A 42 -20.33 -4.54 -6.68
N SER A 43 -20.41 -3.39 -6.02
CA SER A 43 -21.42 -2.36 -6.27
C SER A 43 -20.78 -0.98 -6.25
N ALA A 44 -21.23 -0.09 -7.14
CA ALA A 44 -20.86 1.32 -7.09
C ALA A 44 -21.57 2.00 -5.90
N PRO A 45 -20.88 2.85 -5.12
CA PRO A 45 -21.54 3.69 -4.14
C PRO A 45 -22.43 4.73 -4.84
N GLY A 46 -23.56 5.08 -4.22
CA GLY A 46 -24.57 5.95 -4.86
C GLY A 46 -24.09 7.38 -5.17
N ASN A 47 -23.03 7.84 -4.51
CA ASN A 47 -22.39 9.14 -4.67
C ASN A 47 -21.06 9.09 -5.42
N LEU A 48 -20.79 8.03 -6.20
CA LEU A 48 -19.55 7.94 -6.99
C LEU A 48 -19.48 9.10 -8.01
N PRO A 49 -18.39 9.91 -8.01
CA PRO A 49 -18.20 10.95 -9.02
C PRO A 49 -18.25 10.39 -10.45
N PRO A 50 -18.85 11.10 -11.41
CA PRO A 50 -18.98 10.61 -12.79
C PRO A 50 -17.63 10.42 -13.50
N ASP A 51 -16.60 11.12 -13.05
CA ASP A 51 -15.23 11.04 -13.58
C ASP A 51 -14.49 9.77 -13.11
N ILE A 52 -15.03 9.05 -12.13
CA ILE A 52 -14.51 7.76 -11.68
C ILE A 52 -15.31 6.66 -12.38
N ARG A 53 -14.64 5.89 -13.24
CA ARG A 53 -15.28 4.73 -13.86
C ARG A 53 -15.48 3.65 -12.81
N HIS A 54 -16.66 3.06 -12.75
CA HIS A 54 -16.90 1.83 -11.99
C HIS A 54 -16.90 0.62 -12.91
N ARG A 55 -16.33 -0.49 -12.43
CA ARG A 55 -16.53 -1.79 -13.04
C ARG A 55 -16.79 -2.83 -11.95
N ALA A 56 -17.93 -3.49 -12.07
CA ALA A 56 -18.33 -4.54 -11.14
C ALA A 56 -17.34 -5.72 -11.17
N ILE A 57 -16.96 -6.19 -9.98
CA ILE A 57 -16.22 -7.43 -9.76
C ILE A 57 -17.00 -8.32 -8.78
N ALA A 58 -16.72 -9.62 -8.72
CA ALA A 58 -17.31 -10.45 -7.67
C ALA A 58 -16.79 -10.01 -6.29
N PRO A 59 -17.55 -10.24 -5.19
CA PRO A 59 -17.02 -10.10 -3.84
C PRO A 59 -15.74 -10.91 -3.67
N LEU A 60 -14.79 -10.36 -2.92
CA LEU A 60 -13.48 -10.97 -2.68
C LEU A 60 -13.21 -11.01 -1.17
N SER A 61 -12.77 -12.16 -0.69
CA SER A 61 -11.99 -12.26 0.55
C SER A 61 -10.63 -11.57 0.39
N PHE A 62 -9.92 -11.38 1.51
CA PHE A 62 -8.57 -10.82 1.47
C PHE A 62 -7.61 -11.65 0.58
N LYS A 63 -7.71 -12.99 0.62
CA LYS A 63 -6.89 -13.87 -0.23
C LYS A 63 -7.24 -13.73 -1.72
N GLU A 64 -8.53 -13.62 -2.04
CA GLU A 64 -8.98 -13.41 -3.41
C GLU A 64 -8.60 -12.01 -3.92
N TYR A 65 -8.58 -11.00 -3.04
CA TYR A 65 -8.00 -9.69 -3.36
C TYR A 65 -6.53 -9.85 -3.77
N SER A 66 -5.70 -10.53 -2.98
CA SER A 66 -4.28 -10.72 -3.34
C SER A 66 -4.11 -11.39 -4.71
N LEU A 67 -4.89 -12.44 -4.99
CA LEU A 67 -4.88 -13.13 -6.27
C LEU A 67 -5.38 -12.22 -7.41
N PHE A 68 -6.42 -11.43 -7.17
CA PHE A 68 -6.93 -10.48 -8.16
C PHE A 68 -5.87 -9.45 -8.54
N MET A 69 -5.17 -8.89 -7.56
CA MET A 69 -4.10 -7.91 -7.78
C MET A 69 -2.94 -8.50 -8.58
N MET A 70 -2.55 -9.75 -8.32
CA MET A 70 -1.43 -10.42 -9.01
C MET A 70 -1.76 -10.93 -10.41
N PHE A 71 -2.99 -11.39 -10.66
CA PHE A 71 -3.30 -12.16 -11.87
C PHE A 71 -4.37 -11.54 -12.78
N ALA A 72 -5.20 -10.62 -12.26
CA ALA A 72 -6.37 -10.12 -12.97
C ALA A 72 -6.35 -8.61 -13.23
N LEU A 73 -5.72 -7.82 -12.35
CA LEU A 73 -5.80 -6.35 -12.42
C LEU A 73 -5.35 -5.78 -13.77
N TRP A 74 -4.32 -6.36 -14.40
CA TRP A 74 -3.80 -5.92 -15.71
C TRP A 74 -4.86 -5.91 -16.82
N ARG A 75 -5.95 -6.69 -16.68
CA ARG A 75 -7.06 -6.75 -17.64
C ARG A 75 -8.01 -5.56 -17.55
N MET A 76 -7.90 -4.77 -16.49
CA MET A 76 -8.81 -3.66 -16.18
C MET A 76 -8.19 -2.29 -16.43
N VAL A 77 -6.86 -2.25 -16.56
CA VAL A 77 -6.06 -1.03 -16.73
C VAL A 77 -5.32 -1.13 -18.06
N GLU A 78 -5.25 -0.05 -18.82
CA GLU A 78 -4.55 0.02 -20.11
C GLU A 78 -3.33 0.96 -20.09
N THR A 79 -3.27 1.87 -19.12
CA THR A 79 -2.17 2.82 -18.95
C THR A 79 -0.85 2.13 -18.62
N GLU A 80 0.25 2.86 -18.81
CA GLU A 80 1.61 2.36 -18.55
C GLU A 80 1.85 2.12 -17.06
N TYR A 81 1.22 2.94 -16.20
CA TYR A 81 1.29 2.80 -14.75
C TYR A 81 -0.09 2.78 -14.12
N VAL A 82 -0.17 2.14 -12.96
CA VAL A 82 -1.32 2.16 -12.07
C VAL A 82 -0.88 2.66 -10.70
N LEU A 83 -1.64 3.60 -10.12
CA LEU A 83 -1.51 3.99 -8.72
C LEU A 83 -2.66 3.35 -7.92
N ILE A 84 -2.34 2.36 -7.11
CA ILE A 84 -3.28 1.70 -6.22
C ILE A 84 -3.55 2.59 -5.02
N VAL A 85 -4.84 2.76 -4.70
CA VAL A 85 -5.33 3.60 -3.61
C VAL A 85 -6.42 2.82 -2.87
N GLN A 86 -6.10 2.23 -1.73
CA GLN A 86 -7.07 1.55 -0.85
C GLN A 86 -7.85 2.53 0.02
N GLU A 87 -8.88 2.07 0.74
CA GLU A 87 -9.70 2.94 1.60
C GLU A 87 -8.93 3.62 2.74
N ASP A 88 -7.81 3.03 3.14
CA ASP A 88 -6.90 3.45 4.20
C ASP A 88 -5.56 3.94 3.64
N GLY A 89 -5.48 4.22 2.33
CA GLY A 89 -4.32 4.85 1.71
C GLY A 89 -4.69 5.88 0.66
N TRP A 90 -4.09 7.07 0.72
CA TRP A 90 -4.39 8.16 -0.21
C TRP A 90 -3.20 9.11 -0.38
N LEU A 91 -3.30 9.94 -1.40
CA LEU A 91 -2.31 10.94 -1.76
C LEU A 91 -2.38 12.13 -0.79
N LEU A 92 -1.24 12.52 -0.20
CA LEU A 92 -1.14 13.63 0.76
C LEU A 92 -0.83 14.96 0.07
N ASP A 93 0.05 14.94 -0.93
CA ASP A 93 0.47 16.13 -1.67
C ASP A 93 1.00 15.80 -3.06
N ALA A 94 0.33 16.27 -4.11
CA ALA A 94 0.82 16.03 -5.47
C ALA A 94 2.07 16.85 -5.80
N SER A 95 2.41 17.88 -5.02
CA SER A 95 3.66 18.62 -5.20
C SER A 95 4.91 17.83 -4.80
N ASN A 96 4.74 16.74 -4.04
CA ASN A 96 5.81 15.81 -3.68
C ASN A 96 6.05 14.73 -4.76
N TRP A 97 5.33 14.76 -5.88
CA TRP A 97 5.58 13.87 -7.00
C TRP A 97 6.94 14.13 -7.66
N THR A 98 7.62 13.06 -8.06
CA THR A 98 8.80 13.10 -8.92
C THR A 98 8.69 12.04 -10.01
N ASP A 99 9.09 12.37 -11.24
CA ASP A 99 9.09 11.41 -12.36
C ASP A 99 10.09 10.26 -12.16
N GLU A 100 11.01 10.38 -11.20
CA GLU A 100 11.84 9.26 -10.71
C GLU A 100 10.98 8.05 -10.30
N PHE A 101 9.75 8.27 -9.81
CA PHE A 101 8.85 7.18 -9.46
C PHE A 101 8.49 6.29 -10.67
N LEU A 102 8.56 6.82 -11.89
CA LEU A 102 8.28 6.06 -13.10
C LEU A 102 9.48 5.19 -13.53
N GLU A 103 10.66 5.34 -12.94
CA GLU A 103 11.83 4.50 -13.25
C GLU A 103 11.74 3.07 -12.69
N TYR A 104 10.71 2.79 -11.89
CA TYR A 104 10.50 1.53 -11.20
C TYR A 104 9.19 0.87 -11.63
N ASP A 105 9.20 -0.46 -11.65
CA ASP A 105 8.04 -1.28 -11.94
C ASP A 105 7.14 -1.48 -10.70
N TYR A 106 7.69 -1.33 -9.48
CA TYR A 106 6.94 -1.34 -8.23
C TYR A 106 7.50 -0.35 -7.22
N ILE A 107 6.62 0.50 -6.68
CA ILE A 107 6.87 1.37 -5.53
C ILE A 107 5.70 1.23 -4.56
N GLY A 108 5.98 1.07 -3.27
CA GLY A 108 5.00 1.10 -2.19
C GLY A 108 5.64 1.64 -0.93
N ALA A 109 4.84 1.97 0.06
CA ALA A 109 5.35 2.42 1.36
C ALA A 109 6.16 1.31 2.05
N PRO A 110 7.34 1.57 2.63
CA PRO A 110 8.07 0.57 3.40
C PRO A 110 7.23 0.09 4.59
N GLY A 111 7.01 -1.23 4.66
CA GLY A 111 6.18 -1.85 5.68
C GLY A 111 6.94 -2.34 6.91
N HIS A 112 6.19 -2.78 7.90
CA HIS A 112 6.73 -3.30 9.17
C HIS A 112 7.44 -4.67 9.04
N LEU A 113 7.18 -5.41 7.96
CA LEU A 113 7.75 -6.74 7.67
C LEU A 113 8.89 -6.65 6.65
N ALA A 114 9.96 -7.42 6.85
CA ALA A 114 11.05 -7.57 5.88
C ALA A 114 11.58 -9.00 5.83
N ARG A 115 12.04 -9.39 4.64
CA ARG A 115 12.92 -10.54 4.40
C ARG A 115 14.37 -10.07 4.58
N VAL A 116 15.16 -10.84 5.30
CA VAL A 116 16.58 -10.58 5.55
C VAL A 116 17.38 -11.80 5.13
N ASP A 117 18.14 -11.67 4.04
CA ASP A 117 18.98 -12.74 3.53
C ASP A 117 20.40 -12.60 4.12
N ARG A 118 20.93 -13.72 4.62
CA ARG A 118 22.28 -13.84 5.19
C ARG A 118 22.95 -15.12 4.67
N PRO A 119 24.29 -15.28 4.82
CA PRO A 119 24.98 -16.50 4.42
C PRO A 119 24.40 -17.77 5.05
N GLU A 120 23.87 -17.69 6.28
CA GLU A 120 23.30 -18.83 7.00
C GLU A 120 21.87 -19.19 6.56
N GLY A 121 21.16 -18.26 5.90
CA GLY A 121 19.79 -18.48 5.45
C GLY A 121 18.94 -17.22 5.33
N ILE A 122 17.65 -17.44 5.12
CA ILE A 122 16.63 -16.40 4.96
C ILE A 122 15.84 -16.26 6.25
N TYR A 123 15.70 -15.04 6.73
CA TYR A 123 14.98 -14.70 7.97
C TYR A 123 13.88 -13.69 7.67
N TRP A 124 12.86 -13.66 8.55
CA TRP A 124 11.78 -12.66 8.49
C TRP A 124 11.76 -11.87 9.78
N LYS A 125 11.59 -10.55 9.65
CA LYS A 125 11.55 -9.61 10.78
C LYS A 125 10.32 -8.71 10.69
N LYS A 126 9.62 -8.54 11.81
CA LYS A 126 8.43 -7.68 11.96
C LYS A 126 8.73 -6.44 12.79
N ASP A 127 7.71 -5.58 12.90
CA ASP A 127 7.70 -4.40 13.77
C ASP A 127 8.90 -3.47 13.54
N PHE A 128 9.34 -3.35 12.27
CA PHE A 128 10.47 -2.53 11.85
C PHE A 128 11.82 -2.93 12.49
N SER A 129 11.92 -4.09 13.14
CA SER A 129 13.16 -4.58 13.76
C SER A 129 14.28 -4.88 12.76
N TRP A 130 13.95 -4.93 11.46
CA TRP A 130 14.90 -5.09 10.36
C TRP A 130 15.74 -3.85 10.09
N TYR A 131 15.37 -2.66 10.60
CA TYR A 131 16.23 -1.47 10.51
C TYR A 131 17.61 -1.71 11.14
N GLY A 132 17.68 -2.55 12.18
CA GLY A 132 18.94 -2.94 12.81
C GLY A 132 19.87 -3.78 11.93
N ASP A 133 19.39 -4.31 10.79
CA ASP A 133 20.21 -5.07 9.84
C ASP A 133 20.70 -4.24 8.66
N LEU A 134 20.25 -2.99 8.49
CA LEU A 134 20.66 -2.15 7.36
C LEU A 134 22.16 -1.84 7.37
N GLU A 135 22.77 -1.77 8.54
CA GLU A 135 24.21 -1.53 8.71
C GLU A 135 25.05 -2.81 8.73
N ASN A 136 24.41 -3.98 8.70
CA ASN A 136 25.10 -5.26 8.72
C ASN A 136 25.53 -5.64 7.28
N PRO A 137 26.85 -5.72 6.97
CA PRO A 137 27.34 -5.99 5.62
C PRO A 137 27.01 -7.41 5.13
N ASP A 138 26.72 -8.34 6.03
CA ASP A 138 26.34 -9.72 5.70
C ASP A 138 24.83 -9.87 5.47
N SER A 139 24.05 -8.80 5.63
CA SER A 139 22.59 -8.81 5.50
C SER A 139 22.13 -8.08 4.24
N VAL A 140 21.26 -8.73 3.47
CA VAL A 140 20.48 -8.08 2.41
C VAL A 140 19.05 -7.93 2.92
N VAL A 141 18.65 -6.70 3.24
CA VAL A 141 17.31 -6.39 3.74
C VAL A 141 16.38 -6.05 2.58
N ILE A 142 15.30 -6.80 2.48
CA ILE A 142 14.25 -6.63 1.48
C ILE A 142 12.95 -6.35 2.23
N PRO A 143 12.62 -5.06 2.52
CA PRO A 143 11.37 -4.72 3.18
C PRO A 143 10.18 -5.01 2.25
N VAL A 144 9.08 -5.47 2.84
CA VAL A 144 7.80 -5.51 2.13
C VAL A 144 7.43 -4.07 1.80
N LEU A 145 7.12 -3.80 0.54
CA LEU A 145 6.57 -2.51 0.12
C LEU A 145 5.05 -2.68 0.04
N ASN A 146 4.33 -1.94 0.88
CA ASN A 146 2.88 -2.07 1.04
C ASN A 146 2.13 -1.92 -0.30
N GLY A 147 1.17 -2.82 -0.54
CA GLY A 147 0.41 -2.86 -1.78
C GLY A 147 -0.77 -1.91 -1.87
N GLY A 148 -1.24 -1.37 -0.74
CA GLY A 148 -2.47 -0.59 -0.61
C GLY A 148 -2.36 0.88 -1.01
N PHE A 149 -1.16 1.45 -0.94
CA PHE A 149 -0.79 2.68 -1.66
C PHE A 149 0.50 2.41 -2.44
N SER A 150 0.36 2.02 -3.72
CA SER A 150 1.49 1.56 -4.53
C SER A 150 1.40 1.99 -5.99
N LEU A 151 2.52 2.39 -6.59
CA LEU A 151 2.65 2.60 -8.02
C LEU A 151 3.21 1.33 -8.66
N ARG A 152 2.55 0.82 -9.70
CA ARG A 152 2.99 -0.39 -10.41
C ARG A 152 2.97 -0.14 -11.91
N SER A 153 4.02 -0.57 -12.62
CA SER A 153 4.01 -0.52 -14.08
C SER A 153 3.10 -1.60 -14.67
N ARG A 154 2.73 -1.44 -15.93
CA ARG A 154 2.00 -2.46 -16.70
C ARG A 154 2.80 -3.77 -16.81
N ARG A 155 4.13 -3.67 -16.91
CA ARG A 155 5.03 -4.84 -16.90
C ARG A 155 4.90 -5.60 -15.58
N MET A 156 4.88 -4.88 -14.45
CA MET A 156 4.66 -5.48 -13.14
C MET A 156 3.30 -6.19 -13.02
N LEU A 157 2.21 -5.54 -13.46
CA LEU A 157 0.87 -6.13 -13.40
C LEU A 157 0.72 -7.42 -14.23
N ARG A 158 1.55 -7.58 -15.26
CA ARG A 158 1.54 -8.75 -16.15
C ARG A 158 2.61 -9.77 -15.81
N ALA A 159 3.51 -9.49 -14.86
CA ALA A 159 4.72 -10.25 -14.65
C ALA A 159 4.47 -11.77 -14.51
N LEU A 160 3.51 -12.17 -13.68
CA LEU A 160 3.20 -13.59 -13.44
C LEU A 160 2.42 -14.26 -14.59
N VAL A 161 1.88 -13.48 -15.52
CA VAL A 161 1.20 -13.98 -16.73
C VAL A 161 2.20 -14.12 -17.88
N ASP A 162 3.08 -13.13 -18.06
CA ASP A 162 4.10 -13.12 -19.11
C ASP A 162 5.28 -14.04 -18.76
N HIS A 163 5.51 -14.31 -17.47
CA HIS A 163 6.55 -15.21 -16.96
C HIS A 163 5.96 -16.35 -16.11
N PRO A 164 5.24 -17.33 -16.72
CA PRO A 164 4.51 -18.38 -16.00
C PRO A 164 5.38 -19.40 -15.24
N HIS A 165 6.71 -19.30 -15.38
CA HIS A 165 7.67 -20.05 -14.58
C HIS A 165 7.86 -19.45 -13.18
N ILE A 166 7.60 -18.15 -13.01
CA ILE A 166 7.53 -17.48 -11.71
C ILE A 166 6.16 -17.78 -11.10
N ARG A 167 6.14 -18.46 -9.97
CA ARG A 167 4.90 -18.94 -9.35
C ARG A 167 4.80 -18.46 -7.93
N MET A 168 3.59 -18.06 -7.54
CA MET A 168 3.27 -17.75 -6.14
C MET A 168 3.70 -18.92 -5.24
N VAL A 169 4.39 -18.61 -4.15
CA VAL A 169 4.89 -19.61 -3.19
C VAL A 169 4.18 -19.41 -1.85
N VAL A 170 3.33 -20.37 -1.47
CA VAL A 170 2.67 -20.38 -0.16
C VAL A 170 3.26 -21.54 0.66
N PRO A 171 4.08 -21.26 1.69
CA PRO A 171 4.60 -22.31 2.56
C PRO A 171 3.47 -22.87 3.45
N PRO A 172 3.67 -24.03 4.12
CA PRO A 172 2.75 -24.50 5.15
C PRO A 172 2.53 -23.41 6.23
N PRO A 173 1.29 -23.22 6.72
CA PRO A 173 1.03 -22.30 7.82
C PRO A 173 1.52 -22.86 9.16
N ASP A 174 1.76 -21.95 10.10
CA ASP A 174 1.79 -22.27 11.52
C ASP A 174 0.36 -22.54 12.01
N VAL A 175 0.22 -23.48 12.93
CA VAL A 175 -1.08 -23.83 13.55
C VAL A 175 -1.00 -23.47 15.03
N SER A 176 -1.89 -22.59 15.48
CA SER A 176 -2.10 -22.32 16.90
C SER A 176 -3.16 -23.27 17.45
N ASP A 177 -2.79 -24.09 18.42
CA ASP A 177 -3.70 -25.01 19.12
C ASP A 177 -4.59 -24.30 20.17
N SER A 178 -4.44 -22.99 20.35
CA SER A 178 -5.35 -22.19 21.19
C SER A 178 -6.75 -22.13 20.59
N GLU A 179 -7.81 -22.30 21.37
CA GLU A 179 -9.17 -22.11 20.85
C GLU A 179 -9.51 -20.63 20.59
N PRO A 180 -10.07 -20.27 19.41
CA PRO A 180 -10.31 -21.14 18.26
C PRO A 180 -9.01 -21.47 17.52
N ILE A 181 -8.83 -22.74 17.14
CA ILE A 181 -7.64 -23.19 16.38
C ILE A 181 -7.53 -22.32 15.12
N ALA A 182 -6.36 -21.71 14.95
CA ALA A 182 -6.11 -20.75 13.88
C ALA A 182 -4.85 -21.10 13.12
N MET A 183 -4.87 -20.84 11.81
CA MET A 183 -3.70 -20.92 10.95
C MET A 183 -3.20 -19.52 10.65
N SER A 184 -1.89 -19.32 10.72
CA SER A 184 -1.25 -18.07 10.37
C SER A 184 0.06 -18.32 9.63
N TRP A 185 0.56 -17.27 8.98
CA TRP A 185 1.89 -17.25 8.42
C TRP A 185 2.64 -16.12 9.09
N PHE A 186 3.76 -16.40 9.75
CA PHE A 186 4.55 -15.33 10.36
C PHE A 186 4.90 -14.23 9.34
N ASN A 187 5.18 -14.60 8.09
CA ASN A 187 5.54 -13.67 7.02
C ASN A 187 4.37 -13.25 6.13
N ASP A 188 3.12 -13.53 6.50
CA ASP A 188 1.94 -13.12 5.73
C ASP A 188 1.99 -13.58 4.25
N ALA A 189 2.52 -14.78 4.00
CA ALA A 189 2.85 -15.29 2.66
C ALA A 189 1.70 -15.33 1.64
N THR A 190 0.46 -15.05 2.02
CA THR A 190 -0.68 -15.00 1.09
C THR A 190 -0.97 -13.58 0.57
N HIS A 191 -0.29 -12.56 1.09
CA HIS A 191 -0.46 -11.18 0.69
C HIS A 191 0.28 -10.92 -0.62
N GLU A 192 -0.32 -10.13 -1.51
CA GLU A 192 0.26 -9.85 -2.83
C GLU A 192 1.53 -9.03 -2.74
N ASP A 193 1.61 -8.08 -1.83
CA ASP A 193 2.80 -7.26 -1.63
C ASP A 193 3.96 -8.08 -1.09
N VAL A 194 3.73 -8.98 -0.13
CA VAL A 194 4.73 -9.96 0.33
C VAL A 194 5.21 -10.83 -0.82
N GLN A 195 4.28 -11.36 -1.63
CA GLN A 195 4.64 -12.19 -2.79
C GLN A 195 5.50 -11.41 -3.77
N LEU A 196 5.04 -10.24 -4.21
CA LEU A 196 5.66 -9.48 -5.28
C LEU A 196 6.98 -8.81 -4.84
N THR A 197 7.06 -8.31 -3.61
CA THR A 197 8.16 -7.43 -3.17
C THR A 197 9.24 -8.17 -2.37
N CYS A 198 8.97 -9.36 -1.85
CA CYS A 198 9.93 -10.15 -1.07
C CYS A 198 10.11 -11.58 -1.57
N MET A 199 9.03 -12.34 -1.73
CA MET A 199 9.14 -13.78 -2.05
C MET A 199 9.65 -13.99 -3.47
N LEU A 200 9.00 -13.33 -4.45
CA LEU A 200 9.25 -13.49 -5.88
C LEU A 200 10.20 -12.42 -6.43
N ARG A 201 10.66 -11.49 -5.59
CA ARG A 201 11.48 -10.35 -6.03
C ARG A 201 12.75 -10.79 -6.77
N PRO A 202 13.54 -11.78 -6.31
CA PRO A 202 14.73 -12.22 -7.04
C PRO A 202 14.41 -12.68 -8.47
N GLU A 203 13.36 -13.48 -8.65
CA GLU A 203 12.94 -13.97 -9.96
C GLU A 203 12.35 -12.86 -10.83
N LEU A 204 11.64 -11.90 -10.24
CA LEU A 204 11.08 -10.74 -10.92
C LEU A 204 12.17 -9.77 -11.39
N GLU A 205 13.20 -9.54 -10.56
CA GLU A 205 14.38 -8.75 -10.94
C GLU A 205 15.20 -9.46 -12.02
N ALA A 206 15.30 -10.80 -11.99
CA ALA A 206 15.98 -11.59 -13.01
C ALA A 206 15.34 -11.48 -14.41
N VAL A 207 14.03 -11.17 -14.50
CA VAL A 207 13.33 -10.85 -15.77
C VAL A 207 13.31 -9.35 -16.08
N GLY A 208 14.06 -8.54 -15.33
CA GLY A 208 14.31 -7.12 -15.59
C GLY A 208 13.29 -6.16 -14.99
N LEU A 209 12.49 -6.59 -14.01
CA LEU A 209 11.63 -5.67 -13.26
C LEU A 209 12.43 -4.93 -12.19
N ARG A 210 12.10 -3.66 -11.97
CA ARG A 210 12.80 -2.79 -11.02
C ARG A 210 11.91 -2.44 -9.83
N PHE A 211 12.39 -2.65 -8.62
CA PHE A 211 11.72 -2.21 -7.40
C PHE A 211 12.39 -0.95 -6.87
N ALA A 212 11.61 -0.01 -6.34
CA ALA A 212 12.18 1.19 -5.73
C ALA A 212 13.10 0.85 -4.55
N PRO A 213 14.28 1.48 -4.45
CA PRO A 213 15.10 1.39 -3.26
C PRO A 213 14.39 2.06 -2.07
N LEU A 214 14.80 1.71 -0.85
CA LEU A 214 14.15 2.15 0.39
C LEU A 214 13.98 3.68 0.48
N GLU A 215 14.98 4.45 0.04
CA GLU A 215 14.92 5.91 0.04
C GLU A 215 13.80 6.46 -0.86
N VAL A 216 13.66 5.91 -2.07
CA VAL A 216 12.61 6.32 -3.02
C VAL A 216 11.24 5.89 -2.50
N ALA A 217 11.13 4.65 -2.00
CA ALA A 217 9.90 4.13 -1.39
C ALA A 217 9.42 4.99 -0.22
N ALA A 218 10.34 5.50 0.60
CA ALA A 218 10.03 6.36 1.73
C ALA A 218 9.61 7.78 1.36
N ARG A 219 10.10 8.33 0.23
CA ARG A 219 9.55 9.57 -0.37
C ARG A 219 8.16 9.34 -0.97
N PHE A 220 7.90 8.14 -1.49
CA PHE A 220 6.63 7.80 -2.10
C PHE A 220 5.50 7.64 -1.07
N GLY A 221 5.74 6.91 0.02
CA GLY A 221 4.70 6.67 1.02
C GLY A 221 5.22 6.12 2.34
N PHE A 222 4.33 6.11 3.35
CA PHE A 222 4.55 5.42 4.62
C PHE A 222 3.32 4.61 5.03
N GLU A 223 3.53 3.46 5.69
CA GLU A 223 2.48 2.63 6.30
C GLU A 223 2.27 3.02 7.77
N HIS A 224 3.39 3.15 8.48
CA HIS A 224 3.48 3.73 9.81
C HIS A 224 4.58 4.78 9.78
N ALA A 225 4.50 5.80 10.64
CA ALA A 225 5.51 6.86 10.71
C ALA A 225 6.83 6.43 11.40
N ALA A 226 7.28 5.21 11.11
CA ALA A 226 8.63 4.71 11.36
C ALA A 226 9.68 5.31 10.39
N LEU A 227 9.38 6.43 9.74
CA LEU A 227 10.26 7.13 8.80
C LEU A 227 11.45 7.81 9.48
N SER A 228 11.40 7.98 10.81
CA SER A 228 12.50 8.56 11.58
C SER A 228 13.79 7.73 11.49
N HIS A 229 13.70 6.41 11.23
CA HIS A 229 14.85 5.55 11.00
C HIS A 229 15.59 5.82 9.69
N ILE A 230 14.98 6.57 8.76
CA ILE A 230 15.51 6.82 7.41
C ILE A 230 15.62 8.31 7.06
N GLY A 231 15.41 9.20 8.05
CA GLY A 231 15.66 10.64 7.90
C GLY A 231 14.71 11.37 6.95
N VAL A 232 13.56 10.76 6.58
CA VAL A 232 12.59 11.37 5.67
C VAL A 232 11.63 12.28 6.43
N ASN A 233 11.46 13.50 5.93
CA ASN A 233 10.48 14.45 6.44
C ASN A 233 9.07 14.01 6.02
N LEU A 234 8.17 13.77 6.98
CA LEU A 234 6.77 13.39 6.74
C LEU A 234 6.02 14.37 5.80
N HIS A 235 6.37 15.65 5.80
CA HIS A 235 5.77 16.64 4.91
C HIS A 235 6.20 16.50 3.45
N ALA A 236 7.33 15.84 3.19
CA ALA A 236 7.85 15.60 1.84
C ALA A 236 7.38 14.27 1.22
N VAL A 237 6.51 13.53 1.91
CA VAL A 237 5.98 12.25 1.42
C VAL A 237 4.81 12.48 0.47
N PHE A 238 4.77 11.73 -0.63
CA PHE A 238 3.72 11.84 -1.66
C PHE A 238 2.35 11.31 -1.21
N GLY A 239 2.30 10.16 -0.53
CA GLY A 239 1.06 9.62 0.03
C GLY A 239 1.25 8.79 1.29
N MET A 240 0.19 8.11 1.71
CA MET A 240 0.21 7.26 2.89
C MET A 240 -0.66 6.02 2.71
N HIS A 241 -0.38 5.03 3.52
CA HIS A 241 -1.23 3.89 3.82
C HIS A 241 -1.29 3.71 5.33
N GLY A 242 -2.36 3.12 5.86
CA GLY A 242 -2.34 2.59 7.22
C GLY A 242 -3.73 2.41 7.82
N SER A 243 -3.98 1.20 8.30
CA SER A 243 -5.28 0.69 8.74
C SER A 243 -5.97 1.47 9.86
N TRP A 244 -5.23 2.32 10.57
CA TRP A 244 -5.75 3.13 11.67
C TRP A 244 -6.52 4.36 11.19
N ARG A 245 -6.36 4.77 9.93
CA ARG A 245 -6.86 6.04 9.41
C ARG A 245 -7.68 5.81 8.16
N ARG A 246 -8.88 6.41 8.11
CA ARG A 246 -9.72 6.40 6.90
C ARG A 246 -10.27 7.81 6.65
N LEU A 247 -10.44 8.18 5.38
CA LEU A 247 -11.14 9.39 5.02
C LEU A 247 -12.64 9.23 5.32
N ALA A 248 -13.17 10.11 6.17
CA ALA A 248 -14.60 10.21 6.46
C ALA A 248 -15.30 11.26 5.58
N SER A 249 -14.56 12.26 5.11
CA SER A 249 -15.01 13.32 4.20
C SER A 249 -13.81 13.89 3.44
N ILE A 250 -14.04 14.45 2.26
CA ILE A 250 -13.02 15.10 1.43
C ILE A 250 -13.25 16.62 1.29
N ASP A 251 -14.45 17.12 1.59
CA ASP A 251 -14.83 18.54 1.50
C ASP A 251 -15.64 18.99 2.74
N PRO A 252 -14.99 19.51 3.81
CA PRO A 252 -13.55 19.54 4.04
C PRO A 252 -12.99 18.14 4.33
N PRO A 253 -11.66 17.95 4.24
CA PRO A 253 -11.04 16.66 4.52
C PRO A 253 -11.12 16.30 6.01
N VAL A 254 -11.67 15.13 6.30
CA VAL A 254 -11.82 14.58 7.66
C VAL A 254 -11.21 13.18 7.69
N VAL A 255 -10.29 12.93 8.61
CA VAL A 255 -9.71 11.60 8.87
C VAL A 255 -10.31 11.06 10.16
N ARG A 256 -10.83 9.83 10.10
CA ARG A 256 -11.28 9.09 11.27
C ARG A 256 -10.23 8.07 11.68
N TYR A 257 -9.82 8.14 12.93
CA TYR A 257 -8.98 7.15 13.58
C TYR A 257 -9.81 6.01 14.14
N GLY A 258 -9.38 4.77 13.88
CA GLY A 258 -9.92 3.54 14.47
C GLY A 258 -9.46 3.27 15.91
N ALA A 259 -9.05 4.32 16.64
CA ALA A 259 -8.57 4.24 18.01
C ALA A 259 -8.94 5.53 18.77
N THR A 260 -8.83 5.49 20.10
CA THR A 260 -9.12 6.66 20.95
C THR A 260 -7.99 7.69 20.86
N ARG A 261 -8.29 8.95 21.20
CA ARG A 261 -7.30 10.03 21.17
C ARG A 261 -6.12 9.71 22.09
N ARG A 262 -6.41 9.22 23.30
CA ARG A 262 -5.38 8.81 24.26
C ARG A 262 -4.42 7.77 23.68
N HIS A 263 -4.95 6.73 23.04
CA HIS A 263 -4.10 5.67 22.45
C HIS A 263 -3.17 6.22 21.38
N ILE A 264 -3.67 7.12 20.52
CA ILE A 264 -2.89 7.73 19.45
C ILE A 264 -1.80 8.65 20.01
N ASP A 265 -2.12 9.46 21.03
CA ASP A 265 -1.15 10.37 21.66
C ASP A 265 -0.04 9.61 22.41
N GLU A 266 -0.33 8.42 22.95
CA GLU A 266 0.63 7.54 23.63
C GLU A 266 1.46 6.68 22.65
N HIS A 267 1.06 6.56 21.38
CA HIS A 267 1.75 5.72 20.41
C HIS A 267 3.09 6.36 19.96
N PRO A 268 4.20 5.61 19.85
CA PRO A 268 5.50 6.18 19.52
C PRO A 268 5.60 6.81 18.12
N LEU A 269 4.78 6.37 17.17
CA LEU A 269 4.89 6.78 15.76
C LEU A 269 3.76 7.69 15.28
N GLU A 270 2.62 7.79 15.96
CA GLU A 270 1.45 8.49 15.43
C GLU A 270 1.37 10.00 15.71
N PRO A 271 1.85 10.54 16.85
CA PRO A 271 1.76 11.97 17.12
C PRO A 271 2.35 12.86 16.00
N PRO A 272 3.48 12.50 15.35
CA PRO A 272 3.95 13.22 14.17
C PRO A 272 2.99 13.18 12.97
N VAL A 273 2.27 12.07 12.76
CA VAL A 273 1.26 11.92 11.68
C VAL A 273 0.05 12.81 11.96
N VAL A 274 -0.46 12.79 13.19
CA VAL A 274 -1.54 13.66 13.65
C VAL A 274 -1.22 15.12 13.35
N LYS A 275 -0.04 15.58 13.79
CA LYS A 275 0.42 16.95 13.56
C LYS A 275 0.51 17.28 12.06
N MET A 276 1.11 16.39 11.26
CA MET A 276 1.23 16.58 9.82
C MET A 276 -0.13 16.71 9.13
N LEU A 277 -1.11 15.88 9.52
CA LEU A 277 -2.47 15.95 8.98
C LEU A 277 -3.18 17.26 9.39
N GLU A 278 -3.08 17.68 10.65
CA GLU A 278 -3.66 18.95 11.11
C GLU A 278 -3.06 20.15 10.36
N GLU A 279 -1.73 20.16 10.17
CA GLU A 279 -1.02 21.21 9.42
C GLU A 279 -1.39 21.23 7.93
N ARG A 280 -1.80 20.10 7.36
CA ARG A 280 -2.38 20.00 6.01
C ARG A 280 -3.87 20.36 5.94
N GLY A 281 -4.47 20.73 7.06
CA GLY A 281 -5.87 21.17 7.14
C GLY A 281 -6.89 20.04 7.27
N TYR A 282 -6.46 18.81 7.56
CA TYR A 282 -7.37 17.73 7.90
C TYR A 282 -8.00 17.97 9.28
N ARG A 283 -9.30 17.69 9.39
CA ARG A 283 -9.95 17.53 10.71
C ARG A 283 -9.83 16.08 11.15
N LEU A 284 -9.58 15.84 12.43
CA LEU A 284 -9.38 14.50 12.96
C LEU A 284 -10.53 14.09 13.89
N GLU A 285 -11.08 12.92 13.65
CA GLU A 285 -12.07 12.25 14.50
C GLU A 285 -11.43 11.00 15.13
N PHE A 286 -11.78 10.70 16.38
CA PHE A 286 -11.25 9.55 17.12
C PHE A 286 -12.42 8.71 17.65
N MET A 287 -12.15 7.44 17.95
CA MET A 287 -13.12 6.62 18.68
C MET A 287 -13.39 7.21 20.07
N PRO A 288 -14.62 7.08 20.61
CA PRO A 288 -14.93 7.54 21.95
C PRO A 288 -14.08 6.80 22.99
N GLU A 289 -13.68 7.49 24.06
CA GLU A 289 -13.01 6.85 25.19
C GLU A 289 -13.96 5.86 25.87
N PRO A 290 -13.46 4.68 26.30
CA PRO A 290 -14.28 3.76 27.09
C PRO A 290 -14.72 4.43 28.39
N ALA A 291 -15.99 4.19 28.76
CA ALA A 291 -16.62 4.74 29.95
C ALA A 291 -15.99 4.23 31.26
#